data_AF-A0A350XDT6-F1
#
_entry.id   AF-A0A350XDT6-F1
#
_cell.length_a   1.000
_cell.length_b   1.000
_cell.length_c   1.000
_cell.angle_alpha   90.00
_cell.angle_beta   90.00
_cell.angle_gamma   90.00
#
_symmetry.space_group_name_H-M   'P 1'
#
loop_
_entity.id
_entity.type
_entity.pdbx_description
1 polymer ?
#
loop_
_entity_poly.entity_id
_entity_poly.type
_entity_poly.pdbx_seq_one_letter_code
_entity_poly.pdbx_strand_id
1 'polypeptide(L)' 'RANLGGADLRGADLRDANLKDANLKGAKLESAKLEGAIMPDGTKHP' A
#
# COMPACT_ATOMS: atom_id res chain seq x y z
N ARG A 1 4.33 9.32 7.04
CA ARG A 1 3.06 9.65 6.35
C ARG A 1 3.32 9.87 4.86
N ALA A 2 3.08 8.87 4.03
CA ALA A 2 3.16 9.00 2.58
C ALA A 2 1.81 9.44 2.01
N ASN A 3 1.80 10.32 1.01
CA ASN A 3 0.57 10.62 0.25
C ASN A 3 0.63 9.89 -1.09
N LEU A 4 -0.10 8.78 -1.18
CA LEU A 4 -0.22 7.94 -2.38
C LEU A 4 -1.66 8.00 -2.93
N GLY A 5 -2.44 9.01 -2.53
CA GLY A 5 -3.81 9.16 -2.99
C GLY A 5 -3.86 9.35 -4.50
N GLY A 6 -4.65 8.53 -5.19
CA GLY A 6 -4.73 8.55 -6.65
C GLY A 6 -3.51 7.98 -7.38
N ALA A 7 -2.50 7.47 -6.66
CA ALA A 7 -1.31 6.90 -7.27
C ALA A 7 -1.64 5.63 -8.07
N ASP A 8 -0.96 5.43 -9.18
CA ASP A 8 -1.00 4.18 -9.94
C ASP A 8 0.09 3.23 -9.43
N LEU A 9 -0.30 2.23 -8.63
CA LEU A 9 0.59 1.24 -8.02
C LEU A 9 0.29 -0.17 -8.57
N ARG A 10 -0.34 -0.26 -9.74
CA ARG A 10 -0.66 -1.54 -10.36
C ARG A 10 0.60 -2.34 -10.64
N GLY A 11 0.64 -3.58 -10.18
CA GLY A 11 1.81 -4.47 -10.31
C GLY A 11 3.03 -4.05 -9.50
N ALA A 12 2.93 -3.03 -8.64
CA ALA A 12 4.04 -2.60 -7.80
C ALA A 12 4.42 -3.69 -6.80
N ASP A 13 5.73 -3.80 -6.52
CA ASP A 13 6.24 -4.64 -5.45
C ASP A 13 6.29 -3.83 -4.15
N LEU A 14 5.33 -4.09 -3.25
CA LEU A 14 5.18 -3.44 -1.96
C LEU A 14 5.33 -4.44 -0.81
N ARG A 15 5.96 -5.60 -1.07
CA ARG A 15 6.19 -6.62 -0.04
C ARG A 15 7.01 -6.05 1.10
N ASP A 16 6.58 -6.36 2.32
CA ASP A 16 7.15 -5.84 3.58
C ASP A 16 7.22 -4.30 3.67
N ALA A 17 6.51 -3.56 2.80
CA ALA A 17 6.51 -2.10 2.83
C ALA A 17 5.76 -1.57 4.06
N ASN A 18 6.27 -0.49 4.66
CA ASN A 18 5.56 0.19 5.74
C ASN A 18 4.68 1.32 5.18
N LEU A 19 3.39 1.03 4.99
CA LEU A 19 2.37 1.98 4.56
C LEU A 19 1.54 2.52 5.74
N LYS A 20 2.03 2.36 6.98
CA LYS A 20 1.36 2.92 8.17
C LYS A 20 1.14 4.42 8.00
N ASP A 21 -0.08 4.86 8.31
CA ASP A 21 -0.53 6.24 8.16
C ASP A 21 -0.44 6.79 6.72
N ALA A 22 -0.25 5.94 5.70
CA ALA A 22 -0.23 6.38 4.30
C ALA A 22 -1.65 6.68 3.80
N ASN A 23 -1.81 7.77 3.05
CA ASN A 23 -3.04 8.02 2.33
C ASN A 23 -3.07 7.20 1.04
N LEU A 24 -3.85 6.12 1.01
CA LEU A 24 -4.10 5.29 -0.18
C LEU A 24 -5.44 5.60 -0.86
N LYS A 25 -6.13 6.69 -0.49
CA LYS A 25 -7.45 7.01 -1.03
C LYS A 25 -7.39 7.14 -2.56
N GLY A 26 -8.09 6.24 -3.26
CA GLY A 26 -8.13 6.22 -4.73
C GLY A 26 -6.85 5.70 -5.39
N ALA A 27 -5.90 5.14 -4.63
CA ALA A 27 -4.74 4.46 -5.21
C ALA A 27 -5.20 3.20 -5.97
N LYS A 28 -4.56 2.94 -7.11
CA LYS A 28 -4.78 1.73 -7.90
C LYS A 28 -3.77 0.66 -7.47
N LEU A 29 -4.25 -0.37 -6.79
CA LEU A 29 -3.42 -1.45 -6.21
C LEU A 29 -3.64 -2.79 -6.91
N GLU A 30 -4.27 -2.80 -8.08
CA GLU A 30 -4.56 -4.03 -8.81
C GLU A 30 -3.26 -4.79 -9.12
N SER A 31 -3.19 -6.06 -8.73
CA SER A 31 -1.98 -6.91 -8.85
C SER A 31 -0.74 -6.40 -8.11
N ALA A 32 -0.86 -5.44 -7.20
CA ALA A 32 0.24 -5.05 -6.33
C ALA A 32 0.57 -6.20 -5.36
N LYS A 33 1.87 -6.43 -5.15
CA LYS A 33 2.36 -7.42 -4.19
C LYS A 33 2.42 -6.77 -2.82
N LEU A 34 1.51 -7.12 -1.93
CA LEU A 34 1.37 -6.51 -0.61
C LEU A 34 1.75 -7.48 0.51
N GLU A 35 2.29 -8.66 0.18
CA GLU A 35 2.60 -9.69 1.17
C GLU A 35 3.52 -9.12 2.25
N GLY A 36 3.05 -9.15 3.49
CA GLY A 36 3.75 -8.62 4.65
C GLY A 36 3.81 -7.10 4.78
N ALA A 37 3.18 -6.34 3.88
CA ALA A 37 3.09 -4.89 4.00
C ALA A 37 2.32 -4.49 5.27
N ILE A 38 2.75 -3.43 5.93
CA ILE A 38 1.99 -2.80 7.02
C ILE A 38 1.02 -1.82 6.37
N MET A 39 -0.27 -2.10 6.45
CA MET A 39 -1.35 -1.30 5.86
C MET A 39 -1.57 0.03 6.62
N PRO A 40 -2.31 0.99 6.05
CA PRO A 40 -2.54 2.29 6.70
C PRO A 40 -3.18 2.21 8.10
N ASP A 41 -3.96 1.16 8.38
CA ASP A 41 -4.55 0.90 9.70
C ASP A 41 -3.58 0.25 10.70
N GLY A 42 -2.34 -0.02 10.27
CA GLY A 42 -1.30 -0.66 11.07
C GLY A 42 -1.35 -2.18 11.07
N THR A 43 -2.28 -2.81 10.35
CA THR A 43 -2.35 -4.27 10.22
C THR A 43 -1.33 -4.78 9.20
N LYS A 44 -0.82 -6.01 9.40
CA LYS A 44 0.06 -6.65 8.42
C LYS A 44 -0.80 -7.38 7.40
N HIS A 45 -0.60 -7.07 6.12
CA HIS A 45 -1.26 -7.75 5.01
C HIS A 45 -0.72 -9.19 4.89
N PRO A 46 -1.61 -10.19 4.73
CA PRO A 46 -1.20 -11.58 4.56
C PRO A 46 -0.31 -11.78 3.33
#